data_AF-A0A2M7TH59-F1
#
_entry.id   AF-A0A2M7TH59-F1
#
_cell.length_a   1.000
_cell.length_b   1.000
_cell.length_c   1.000
_cell.angle_alpha   90.00
_cell.angle_beta   90.00
_cell.angle_gamma   90.00
#
_symmetry.space_group_name_H-M   'P 1'
#
loop_
_entity.id
_entity.type
_entity.pdbx_description
1 polymer ?
#
loop_
_entity_poly.entity_id
_entity_poly.type
_entity_poly.pdbx_seq_one_letter_code
_entity_poly.pdbx_strand_id
1 'polypeptide(L)'
;MRKGGITLKILEAVSDLAINTIDLFEVFLSVGYGASYGKFQYELSKKQRERDQKSIEREMKNKAKQNYYNLIYQLKRGGLIEEKEKNNKKFFIITKKGKGKLSFLKKQHKESLPEVSYSSEENNKFIIFIFDIPEKEKRKRDWLREVLKKLGLKMIQKSVWIGKTKIPKEFLDDLFKLKIIDYVEIFEITKAGSLKNLV
;
A
#
# COMPACT_ATOMS: atom_id res chain seq x y z
N MET A 1 -47.78 29.52 -4.16
CA MET A 1 -46.58 30.33 -4.46
C MET A 1 -46.74 30.98 -5.84
N ARG A 2 -46.41 32.27 -5.99
CA ARG A 2 -46.49 32.99 -7.28
C ARG A 2 -45.41 32.47 -8.23
N LYS A 3 -45.73 32.30 -9.53
CA LYS A 3 -44.82 31.78 -10.58
C LYS A 3 -43.42 32.43 -10.56
N GLY A 4 -43.32 33.72 -10.21
CA GLY A 4 -42.05 34.45 -10.13
C GLY A 4 -41.02 33.90 -9.12
N GLY A 5 -41.46 33.25 -8.03
CA GLY A 5 -40.53 32.70 -7.04
C GLY A 5 -39.79 31.43 -7.50
N ILE A 6 -40.33 30.73 -8.49
CA ILE A 6 -39.66 29.57 -9.10
C ILE A 6 -38.69 30.05 -10.19
N THR A 7 -39.13 31.00 -11.02
CA THR A 7 -38.29 31.61 -12.05
C THR A 7 -37.03 32.24 -11.46
N LEU A 8 -37.15 32.96 -10.33
CA LEU A 8 -36.01 33.57 -9.66
C LEU A 8 -34.97 32.51 -9.21
N LYS A 9 -35.42 31.43 -8.57
CA LYS A 9 -34.53 30.34 -8.13
C LYS A 9 -33.80 29.66 -9.29
N ILE A 10 -34.46 29.51 -10.43
CA ILE A 10 -33.85 28.94 -11.64
C ILE A 10 -32.79 29.88 -12.20
N LEU A 11 -33.09 31.18 -12.28
CA LEU A 11 -32.16 32.19 -12.79
C LEU A 11 -30.93 32.34 -11.88
N GLU A 12 -31.12 32.38 -10.56
CA GLU A 12 -30.01 32.43 -9.59
C GLU A 12 -29.14 31.16 -9.70
N ALA A 13 -29.74 29.97 -9.83
CA ALA A 13 -28.98 28.74 -9.99
C ALA A 13 -28.16 28.71 -11.28
N VAL A 14 -28.73 29.13 -12.41
CA VAL A 14 -28.02 29.18 -13.70
C VAL A 14 -26.98 30.29 -13.76
N SER A 15 -27.15 31.36 -12.98
CA SER A 15 -26.19 32.48 -12.89
C SER A 15 -24.95 32.12 -12.08
N ASP A 16 -25.10 31.34 -11.01
CA ASP A 16 -24.00 31.04 -10.06
C ASP A 16 -23.18 29.81 -10.47
N LEU A 17 -23.69 28.97 -11.38
CA LEU A 17 -23.07 27.70 -11.76
C LEU A 17 -23.25 27.46 -13.27
N ALA A 18 -22.21 26.97 -13.95
CA ALA A 18 -22.35 26.41 -15.30
C ALA A 18 -23.10 25.06 -15.22
N ILE A 19 -24.43 25.11 -15.07
CA ILE A 19 -25.27 23.93 -14.77
C ILE A 19 -25.70 23.20 -16.05
N ASN A 20 -25.64 21.87 -16.01
CA ASN A 20 -26.27 21.01 -17.00
C ASN A 20 -27.81 21.03 -16.86
N THR A 21 -28.53 21.36 -17.94
CA THR A 21 -30.00 21.49 -17.96
C THR A 21 -30.74 20.22 -17.52
N ILE A 22 -30.16 19.04 -17.73
CA ILE A 22 -30.72 17.75 -17.30
C ILE A 22 -30.66 17.62 -15.78
N ASP A 23 -29.55 18.03 -15.15
CA ASP A 23 -29.42 17.98 -13.69
C ASP A 23 -30.37 18.96 -13.00
N LEU A 24 -30.51 20.15 -13.59
CA LEU A 24 -31.48 21.14 -13.14
C LEU A 24 -32.91 20.57 -13.16
N PHE A 25 -33.30 19.96 -14.28
CA PHE A 25 -34.62 19.37 -14.44
C PHE A 25 -34.85 18.21 -13.48
N GLU A 26 -33.88 17.30 -13.35
CA GLU A 26 -34.02 16.15 -12.45
C GLU A 26 -34.05 16.56 -10.97
N VAL A 27 -33.24 17.56 -10.54
CA VAL A 27 -33.30 18.09 -9.17
C VAL A 27 -34.62 18.83 -8.93
N PHE A 28 -35.10 19.57 -9.92
CA PHE A 28 -36.39 20.23 -9.86
C PHE A 28 -37.54 19.25 -9.64
N LEU A 29 -37.55 18.12 -10.38
CA LEU A 29 -38.51 17.05 -10.19
C LEU A 29 -38.36 16.35 -8.82
N SER A 30 -37.14 16.17 -8.32
CA SER A 30 -36.91 15.41 -7.08
C SER A 30 -37.21 16.20 -5.80
N VAL A 31 -36.90 17.50 -5.76
CA VAL A 31 -37.10 18.32 -4.55
C VAL A 31 -38.49 18.96 -4.51
N GLY A 32 -39.16 19.08 -5.67
CA GLY A 32 -40.53 19.57 -5.80
C GLY A 32 -40.68 21.10 -5.74
N TYR A 33 -41.78 21.60 -6.28
CA TYR A 33 -42.06 23.04 -6.51
C TYR A 33 -42.03 23.94 -5.24
N GLY A 34 -42.11 23.36 -4.05
CA GLY A 34 -42.14 24.08 -2.76
C GLY A 34 -40.78 24.17 -2.04
N ALA A 35 -39.71 23.59 -2.59
CA ALA A 35 -38.41 23.53 -1.92
C ALA A 35 -37.78 24.91 -1.69
N SER A 36 -37.07 25.10 -0.58
CA SER A 36 -36.26 26.31 -0.35
C SER A 36 -35.09 26.39 -1.33
N TYR A 37 -34.62 27.61 -1.64
CA TYR A 37 -33.49 27.81 -2.55
C TYR A 37 -32.23 27.09 -2.07
N GLY A 38 -31.91 27.17 -0.77
CA GLY A 38 -30.76 26.48 -0.20
C GLY A 38 -30.80 24.95 -0.36
N LYS A 39 -31.97 24.31 -0.22
CA LYS A 39 -32.12 22.87 -0.44
C LYS A 39 -31.92 22.51 -1.91
N PHE A 40 -32.43 23.32 -2.82
CA PHE A 40 -32.28 23.14 -4.27
C PHE A 40 -30.80 23.23 -4.69
N GLN A 41 -30.08 24.25 -4.21
CA GLN A 41 -28.65 24.43 -4.44
C GLN A 41 -27.81 23.27 -3.87
N TYR A 42 -28.15 22.81 -2.67
CA TYR A 42 -27.47 21.66 -2.06
C TYR A 42 -27.58 20.40 -2.93
N GLU A 43 -28.79 20.04 -3.38
CA GLU A 43 -29.01 18.84 -4.21
C GLU A 43 -28.36 18.97 -5.60
N LEU A 44 -28.36 20.16 -6.20
CA LEU A 44 -27.59 20.43 -7.43
C LEU A 44 -26.10 20.19 -7.23
N SER A 45 -25.51 20.76 -6.18
CA SER A 45 -24.08 20.59 -5.88
C SER A 45 -23.71 19.12 -5.60
N LYS A 46 -24.62 18.38 -4.97
CA LYS A 46 -24.43 16.95 -4.68
C LYS A 46 -24.44 16.14 -5.97
N LYS A 47 -25.39 16.41 -6.86
CA LYS A 47 -25.53 15.71 -8.14
C LYS A 47 -24.37 15.97 -9.10
N GLN A 48 -23.89 17.21 -9.14
CA GLN A 48 -22.68 17.56 -9.89
C GLN A 48 -21.48 16.77 -9.35
N ARG A 49 -21.28 16.75 -8.02
CA ARG A 49 -20.22 15.94 -7.38
C ARG A 49 -20.33 14.44 -7.70
N GLU A 50 -21.53 13.88 -7.71
CA GLU A 50 -21.75 12.47 -8.09
C GLU A 50 -21.39 12.20 -9.56
N ARG A 51 -21.66 13.14 -10.47
CA ARG A 51 -21.25 13.03 -11.88
C ARG A 51 -19.74 13.12 -12.04
N ASP A 52 -19.11 14.07 -11.36
CA ASP A 52 -17.66 14.23 -11.38
C ASP A 52 -16.97 13.00 -10.80
N GLN A 53 -17.50 12.44 -9.72
CA GLN A 53 -17.04 11.18 -9.16
C GLN A 53 -17.18 10.03 -10.18
N LYS A 54 -18.32 9.92 -10.86
CA LYS A 54 -18.54 8.91 -11.92
C LYS A 54 -17.62 9.10 -13.12
N SER A 55 -17.28 10.34 -13.50
CA SER A 55 -16.37 10.60 -14.61
C SER A 55 -14.94 10.22 -14.23
N ILE A 56 -14.49 10.59 -13.03
CA ILE A 56 -13.20 10.16 -12.46
C ILE A 56 -13.11 8.64 -12.40
N GLU A 57 -14.15 7.96 -11.90
CA GLU A 57 -14.18 6.49 -11.86
C GLU A 57 -14.09 5.84 -13.25
N ARG A 58 -14.78 6.43 -14.25
CA ARG A 58 -14.68 5.96 -15.64
C ARG A 58 -13.28 6.16 -16.21
N GLU A 59 -12.68 7.32 -15.95
CA GLU A 59 -11.31 7.61 -16.40
C GLU A 59 -10.30 6.65 -15.75
N MET A 60 -10.40 6.44 -14.44
CA MET A 60 -9.60 5.45 -13.70
C MET A 60 -9.75 4.05 -14.30
N LYS A 61 -10.99 3.62 -14.59
CA LYS A 61 -11.27 2.33 -15.26
C LYS A 61 -10.64 2.26 -16.65
N ASN A 62 -10.74 3.31 -17.44
CA ASN A 62 -10.15 3.37 -18.78
C ASN A 62 -8.62 3.30 -18.72
N LYS A 63 -8.00 4.02 -17.79
CA LYS A 63 -6.55 4.00 -17.56
C LYS A 63 -6.08 2.63 -17.11
N ALA A 64 -6.80 1.98 -16.17
CA ALA A 64 -6.52 0.62 -15.75
C ALA A 64 -6.61 -0.38 -16.91
N LYS A 65 -7.64 -0.24 -17.77
CA LYS A 65 -7.81 -1.06 -18.98
C LYS A 65 -6.65 -0.87 -19.96
N GLN A 66 -6.22 0.36 -20.22
CA GLN A 66 -5.06 0.65 -21.06
C GLN A 66 -3.78 0.04 -20.49
N ASN A 67 -3.52 0.22 -19.19
CA ASN A 67 -2.36 -0.35 -18.51
C ASN A 67 -2.33 -1.89 -18.62
N TYR A 68 -3.48 -2.53 -18.45
CA TYR A 68 -3.63 -3.98 -18.61
C TYR A 68 -3.22 -4.42 -20.03
N TYR A 69 -3.77 -3.80 -21.08
CA TYR A 69 -3.42 -4.18 -22.45
C TYR A 69 -1.96 -3.91 -22.79
N ASN A 70 -1.41 -2.79 -22.30
CA ASN A 70 0.01 -2.46 -22.47
C ASN A 70 0.91 -3.51 -21.82
N LEU A 71 0.57 -3.97 -20.60
CA LEU A 71 1.31 -5.03 -19.91
C LEU A 71 1.25 -6.34 -20.69
N ILE A 72 0.06 -6.77 -21.10
CA ILE A 72 -0.11 -7.99 -21.91
C ILE A 72 0.67 -7.91 -23.22
N TYR A 73 0.63 -6.77 -23.90
CA TYR A 73 1.39 -6.53 -25.11
C TYR A 73 2.90 -6.66 -24.88
N GLN A 74 3.44 -6.07 -23.81
CA GLN A 74 4.85 -6.19 -23.46
C GLN A 74 5.25 -7.64 -23.15
N LEU A 75 4.42 -8.38 -22.41
CA LEU A 75 4.67 -9.78 -22.08
C LEU A 75 4.68 -10.66 -23.34
N LYS A 76 3.76 -10.41 -24.29
CA LYS A 76 3.71 -11.08 -25.60
C LYS A 76 4.93 -10.72 -26.46
N ARG A 77 5.22 -9.42 -26.62
CA ARG A 77 6.37 -8.93 -27.41
C ARG A 77 7.70 -9.43 -26.85
N GLY A 78 7.80 -9.55 -25.53
CA GLY A 78 8.96 -10.12 -24.83
C GLY A 78 9.09 -11.64 -24.98
N GLY A 79 8.09 -12.31 -25.58
CA GLY A 79 8.03 -13.76 -25.73
C GLY A 79 7.88 -14.48 -24.39
N LEU A 80 7.31 -13.83 -23.37
CA LEU A 80 7.10 -14.42 -22.04
C LEU A 80 5.77 -15.19 -21.96
N ILE A 81 4.76 -14.73 -22.70
CA ILE A 81 3.47 -15.39 -22.84
C ILE A 81 3.08 -15.48 -24.32
N GLU A 82 2.29 -16.50 -24.66
CA GLU A 82 1.64 -16.69 -25.95
C GLU A 82 0.13 -16.69 -25.77
N GLU A 83 -0.61 -16.25 -26.78
CA GLU A 83 -2.07 -16.31 -26.80
C GLU A 83 -2.49 -17.50 -27.67
N LYS A 84 -3.34 -18.38 -27.12
CA LYS A 84 -3.94 -19.50 -27.85
C LYS A 84 -5.46 -19.37 -27.84
N GLU A 85 -6.08 -19.79 -28.93
CA GLU A 85 -7.52 -19.82 -29.07
C GLU A 85 -8.04 -21.26 -28.98
N LYS A 86 -9.08 -21.47 -28.17
CA LYS A 86 -9.80 -22.75 -28.06
C LYS A 86 -11.27 -22.46 -27.81
N ASN A 87 -12.17 -23.03 -28.62
CA ASN A 87 -13.62 -22.84 -28.51
C ASN A 87 -14.04 -21.36 -28.49
N ASN A 88 -13.53 -20.54 -29.42
CA ASN A 88 -13.74 -19.09 -29.49
C ASN A 88 -13.37 -18.32 -28.20
N LYS A 89 -12.52 -18.91 -27.35
CA LYS A 89 -11.99 -18.29 -26.13
C LYS A 89 -10.48 -18.18 -26.24
N LYS A 90 -9.96 -17.00 -25.88
CA LYS A 90 -8.53 -16.70 -25.86
C LYS A 90 -7.94 -17.02 -24.49
N PHE A 91 -6.80 -17.69 -24.47
CA PHE A 91 -6.08 -18.07 -23.26
C PHE A 91 -4.61 -17.67 -23.40
N PHE A 92 -3.99 -17.24 -22.30
CA PHE A 92 -2.55 -16.99 -22.26
C PHE A 92 -1.81 -18.21 -21.72
N ILE A 93 -0.73 -18.60 -22.39
CA ILE A 93 0.15 -19.69 -21.98
C ILE A 93 1.56 -19.12 -21.77
N ILE A 94 2.18 -19.46 -20.64
CA ILE A 94 3.56 -19.06 -20.36
C ILE A 94 4.53 -19.85 -21.25
N THR A 95 5.46 -19.15 -21.89
CA THR A 95 6.48 -19.77 -22.74
C THR A 95 7.62 -20.36 -21.91
N LYS A 96 8.54 -21.11 -22.54
CA LYS A 96 9.78 -21.57 -21.88
C LYS A 96 10.62 -20.39 -21.36
N LYS A 97 10.72 -19.30 -22.14
CA LYS A 97 11.40 -18.05 -21.75
C LYS A 97 10.69 -17.38 -20.57
N GLY A 98 9.35 -17.33 -20.61
CA GLY A 98 8.51 -16.85 -19.53
C GLY A 98 8.76 -17.60 -18.22
N LYS A 99 8.80 -18.93 -18.26
CA LYS A 99 9.12 -19.77 -17.08
C LYS A 99 10.50 -19.46 -16.51
N GLY A 100 11.51 -19.29 -17.37
CA GLY A 100 12.85 -18.89 -16.94
C GLY A 100 12.86 -17.54 -16.21
N LYS A 101 12.20 -16.52 -16.77
CA LYS A 101 12.06 -15.20 -16.14
C LYS A 101 11.29 -15.28 -14.83
N LEU A 102 10.22 -16.07 -14.76
CA LEU A 102 9.45 -16.29 -13.54
C LEU A 102 10.31 -16.89 -12.43
N SER A 103 11.09 -17.95 -12.73
CA SER A 103 11.99 -18.57 -11.75
C SER A 103 13.05 -17.59 -11.24
N PHE A 104 13.63 -16.79 -12.13
CA PHE A 104 14.57 -15.74 -11.76
C PHE A 104 13.93 -14.69 -10.83
N LEU A 105 12.75 -14.18 -11.18
CA LEU A 105 12.03 -13.21 -10.35
C LEU A 105 11.63 -13.78 -8.99
N LYS A 106 11.18 -15.04 -8.95
CA LYS A 106 10.89 -15.76 -7.70
C LYS A 106 12.14 -15.88 -6.82
N LYS A 107 13.29 -16.18 -7.42
CA LYS A 107 14.56 -16.24 -6.69
C LYS A 107 14.94 -14.87 -6.14
N GLN A 108 14.88 -13.82 -6.97
CA GLN A 108 15.16 -12.45 -6.51
C GLN A 108 14.21 -11.99 -5.40
N HIS A 109 12.91 -12.30 -5.50
CA HIS A 109 11.93 -11.98 -4.47
C HIS A 109 12.11 -12.83 -3.21
N LYS A 110 12.62 -14.06 -3.32
CA LYS A 110 12.96 -14.85 -2.13
C LYS A 110 14.22 -14.32 -1.44
N GLU A 111 15.12 -13.72 -2.21
CA GLU A 111 16.33 -13.06 -1.73
C GLU A 111 16.11 -11.58 -1.36
N SER A 112 14.89 -11.05 -1.56
CA SER A 112 14.58 -9.68 -1.14
C SER A 112 14.49 -9.63 0.38
N LEU A 113 15.17 -8.65 0.95
CA LEU A 113 15.13 -8.41 2.37
C LEU A 113 13.79 -7.76 2.75
N PRO A 114 13.20 -8.12 3.90
CA PRO A 114 12.00 -7.45 4.41
C PRO A 114 12.22 -5.95 4.58
N GLU A 115 11.15 -5.19 4.47
CA GLU A 115 11.21 -3.77 4.77
C GLU A 115 11.52 -3.56 6.26
N VAL A 116 12.36 -2.58 6.56
CA VAL A 116 12.78 -2.27 7.93
C VAL A 116 11.74 -1.36 8.57
N SER A 117 10.55 -1.88 8.86
CA SER A 117 9.39 -1.15 9.38
C SER A 117 8.76 -1.85 10.58
N TYR A 118 9.54 -2.00 11.65
CA TYR A 118 9.05 -2.58 12.91
C TYR A 118 8.72 -1.49 13.92
N SER A 119 7.61 -1.65 14.64
CA SER A 119 7.30 -0.82 15.80
C SER A 119 8.26 -1.17 16.93
N SER A 120 8.90 -0.16 17.51
CA SER A 120 9.63 -0.31 18.76
C SER A 120 8.67 -0.08 19.92
N GLU A 121 8.63 -1.01 20.86
CA GLU A 121 7.99 -0.85 22.15
C GLU A 121 9.10 -0.83 23.20
N GLU A 122 9.17 0.23 24.01
CA GLU A 122 10.13 0.27 25.12
C GLU A 122 9.81 -0.82 26.14
N ASN A 123 10.85 -1.48 26.65
CA ASN A 123 10.73 -2.50 27.67
C ASN A 123 11.63 -2.16 28.85
N ASN A 124 11.20 -2.41 30.08
CA ASN A 124 11.99 -2.12 31.28
C ASN A 124 13.20 -3.05 31.46
N LYS A 125 13.29 -4.12 30.68
CA LYS A 125 14.37 -5.11 30.74
C LYS A 125 15.38 -4.88 29.62
N PHE A 126 16.65 -5.08 29.93
CA PHE A 126 17.71 -5.05 28.93
C PHE A 126 17.72 -6.36 28.13
N ILE A 127 17.89 -6.23 26.82
CA ILE A 127 18.10 -7.35 25.92
C ILE A 127 19.51 -7.25 25.35
N ILE A 128 20.26 -8.35 25.41
CA ILE A 128 21.47 -8.54 24.60
C ILE A 128 21.08 -9.38 23.39
N PHE A 129 21.39 -8.86 22.21
CA PHE A 129 21.18 -9.53 20.93
C PHE A 129 22.55 -9.82 20.32
N ILE A 130 22.84 -11.11 20.13
CA ILE A 130 24.11 -11.61 19.58
C ILE A 130 23.82 -12.36 18.29
N PHE A 131 24.69 -12.23 17.29
CA PHE A 131 24.58 -13.03 16.08
C PHE A 131 25.92 -13.40 15.45
N ASP A 132 26.02 -14.57 14.83
CA ASP A 132 27.17 -14.97 14.03
C ASP A 132 26.77 -15.41 12.62
N ILE A 133 26.46 -14.43 11.77
CA ILE A 133 25.98 -14.66 10.40
C ILE A 133 27.17 -14.79 9.44
N PRO A 134 27.30 -15.92 8.70
CA PRO A 134 28.39 -16.17 7.78
C PRO A 134 28.59 -15.07 6.72
N GLU A 135 29.82 -14.88 6.25
CA GLU A 135 30.15 -13.81 5.29
C GLU A 135 29.37 -13.91 3.96
N LYS A 136 29.06 -15.12 3.53
CA LYS A 136 28.20 -15.40 2.37
C LYS A 136 26.80 -14.76 2.48
N GLU A 137 26.33 -14.48 3.70
CA GLU A 137 25.02 -13.87 4.00
C GLU A 137 25.15 -12.38 4.41
N LYS A 138 26.25 -11.70 4.00
CA LYS A 138 26.55 -10.29 4.35
C LYS A 138 25.33 -9.36 4.23
N ARG A 139 24.54 -9.48 3.16
CA ARG A 139 23.35 -8.64 2.94
C ARG A 139 22.31 -8.79 4.06
N LYS A 140 22.08 -10.02 4.56
CA LYS A 140 21.15 -10.28 5.66
C LYS A 140 21.69 -9.75 6.98
N ARG A 141 23.01 -9.84 7.18
CA ARG A 141 23.69 -9.29 8.35
C ARG A 141 23.59 -7.76 8.40
N ASP A 142 23.81 -7.10 7.27
CA ASP A 142 23.72 -5.63 7.18
C ASP A 142 22.27 -5.17 7.38
N TRP A 143 21.30 -5.90 6.80
CA TRP A 143 19.88 -5.70 7.09
C TRP A 143 19.54 -5.86 8.57
N LEU A 144 20.01 -6.93 9.22
CA LEU A 144 19.78 -7.18 10.64
C LEU A 144 20.27 -6.02 11.50
N ARG A 145 21.46 -5.47 11.20
CA ARG A 145 22.00 -4.30 11.91
C ARG A 145 21.11 -3.07 11.75
N GLU A 146 20.59 -2.81 10.56
CA GLU A 146 19.65 -1.70 10.34
C GLU A 146 18.36 -1.89 11.13
N VAL A 147 17.83 -3.12 11.19
CA VAL A 147 16.66 -3.44 12.03
C VAL A 147 16.94 -3.20 13.50
N LEU A 148 18.03 -3.75 14.04
CA LEU A 148 18.37 -3.59 15.47
C LEU A 148 18.57 -2.12 15.84
N LYS A 149 19.17 -1.33 14.95
CA LYS A 149 19.31 0.11 15.12
C LYS A 149 17.95 0.82 15.16
N LYS A 150 17.02 0.48 14.26
CA LYS A 150 15.66 1.06 14.27
C LYS A 150 14.84 0.63 15.49
N LEU A 151 15.07 -0.57 16.01
CA LEU A 151 14.47 -1.05 17.25
C LEU A 151 15.06 -0.39 18.52
N GLY A 152 16.06 0.48 18.37
CA GLY A 152 16.65 1.24 19.47
C GLY A 152 17.78 0.51 20.21
N LEU A 153 18.28 -0.61 19.68
CA LEU A 153 19.47 -1.25 20.25
C LEU A 153 20.73 -0.47 19.86
N LYS A 154 21.68 -0.41 20.80
CA LYS A 154 23.01 0.16 20.62
C LYS A 154 24.00 -0.96 20.35
N MET A 155 24.88 -0.71 19.39
CA MET A 155 25.96 -1.62 19.02
C MET A 155 27.12 -1.50 20.02
N ILE A 156 27.45 -2.59 20.71
CA ILE A 156 28.61 -2.67 21.62
C ILE A 156 29.81 -3.28 20.87
N GLN A 157 29.55 -4.25 19.99
CA GLN A 157 30.53 -4.87 19.09
C GLN A 157 29.87 -5.17 17.74
N LYS A 158 30.68 -5.55 16.73
CA LYS A 158 30.24 -5.93 15.37
C LYS A 158 28.99 -6.83 15.30
N SER A 159 28.82 -7.69 16.30
CA SER A 159 27.77 -8.70 16.39
C SER A 159 27.04 -8.72 17.74
N VAL A 160 27.26 -7.71 18.60
CA VAL A 160 26.68 -7.66 19.95
C VAL A 160 25.98 -6.33 20.13
N TRP A 161 24.68 -6.40 20.43
CA TRP A 161 23.79 -5.26 20.56
C TRP A 161 23.06 -5.31 21.90
N ILE A 162 22.83 -4.14 22.51
CA ILE A 162 22.13 -4.03 23.78
C ILE A 162 21.09 -2.92 23.72
N GLY A 163 19.92 -3.14 24.32
CA GLY A 163 18.88 -2.11 24.39
C GLY A 163 17.72 -2.50 25.28
N LYS A 164 16.82 -1.54 25.50
CA LYS A 164 15.58 -1.68 26.26
C LYS A 164 14.40 -1.64 25.31
N THR A 165 14.21 -2.72 24.58
CA THR A 165 13.16 -2.81 23.57
C THR A 165 12.51 -4.17 23.63
N LYS A 166 11.24 -4.25 23.29
CA LYS A 166 10.56 -5.53 23.09
C LYS A 166 10.77 -5.97 21.66
N ILE A 167 11.32 -7.16 21.47
CA ILE A 167 11.53 -7.74 20.14
C ILE A 167 10.17 -8.05 19.51
N PRO A 168 9.81 -7.40 18.38
CA PRO A 168 8.52 -7.63 17.74
C PRO A 168 8.43 -9.05 17.17
N LYS A 169 7.24 -9.66 17.24
CA LYS A 169 7.02 -11.01 16.71
C LYS A 169 7.29 -11.08 15.20
N GLU A 170 6.86 -10.07 14.46
CA GLU A 170 7.06 -9.97 13.01
C GLU A 170 8.54 -9.98 12.64
N PHE A 171 9.39 -9.36 13.45
CA PHE A 171 10.83 -9.38 13.26
C PHE A 171 11.41 -10.81 13.45
N LEU A 172 10.95 -11.55 14.45
CA LEU A 172 11.34 -12.96 14.62
C LEU A 172 10.90 -13.80 13.42
N ASP A 173 9.66 -13.62 12.93
CA ASP A 173 9.16 -14.33 11.75
C ASP A 173 10.02 -14.06 10.51
N ASP A 174 10.56 -12.86 10.38
CA ASP A 174 11.45 -12.49 9.29
C ASP A 174 12.85 -13.11 9.43
N LEU A 175 13.39 -13.26 10.65
CA LEU A 175 14.60 -14.05 10.90
C LEU A 175 14.42 -15.53 10.46
N PHE A 176 13.24 -16.11 10.74
CA PHE A 176 12.88 -17.46 10.29
C PHE A 176 12.81 -17.55 8.75
N LYS A 177 12.10 -16.62 8.09
CA LYS A 177 11.99 -16.58 6.62
C LYS A 177 13.34 -16.42 5.93
N LEU A 178 14.21 -15.59 6.50
CA LEU A 178 15.57 -15.35 6.01
C LEU A 178 16.54 -16.50 6.31
N LYS A 179 16.11 -17.48 7.13
CA LYS A 179 16.92 -18.62 7.59
C LYS A 179 18.19 -18.17 8.31
N ILE A 180 18.07 -17.15 9.14
CA ILE A 180 19.17 -16.63 9.95
C ILE A 180 18.91 -16.71 11.45
N ILE A 181 17.73 -17.16 11.86
CA ILE A 181 17.37 -17.32 13.28
C ILE A 181 18.35 -18.22 14.03
N ASP A 182 18.87 -19.27 13.38
CA ASP A 182 19.82 -20.22 13.98
C ASP A 182 21.21 -19.61 14.25
N TYR A 183 21.49 -18.42 13.69
CA TYR A 183 22.71 -17.67 13.96
C TYR A 183 22.51 -16.58 15.01
N VAL A 184 21.35 -16.52 15.66
CA VAL A 184 20.95 -15.42 16.55
C VAL A 184 20.69 -15.97 17.95
N GLU A 185 21.27 -15.31 18.95
CA GLU A 185 21.00 -15.54 20.36
C GLU A 185 20.46 -14.26 21.01
N ILE A 186 19.38 -14.37 21.78
CA ILE A 186 18.72 -13.25 22.43
C ILE A 186 18.62 -13.55 23.93
N PHE A 187 19.24 -12.70 24.75
CA PHE A 187 19.24 -12.82 26.20
C PHE A 187 18.47 -11.67 26.82
N GLU A 188 17.50 -11.98 27.68
CA GLU A 188 16.85 -11.00 28.53
C GLU A 188 17.56 -10.93 29.88
N ILE A 189 18.06 -9.75 30.25
CA ILE A 189 18.69 -9.52 31.55
C ILE A 189 17.61 -9.16 32.56
N THR A 190 17.31 -10.10 33.46
CA THR A 190 16.32 -9.92 34.54
C THR A 190 16.91 -9.36 35.83
N LYS A 191 18.23 -9.51 36.03
CA LYS A 191 18.96 -8.94 37.16
C LYS A 191 20.20 -8.24 36.63
N ALA A 192 20.35 -6.96 36.93
CA ALA A 192 21.63 -6.28 36.71
C ALA A 192 22.66 -6.90 37.66
N GLY A 193 23.50 -7.81 37.13
CA GLY A 193 24.73 -8.17 37.83
C GLY A 193 25.62 -6.94 38.03
N SER A 194 26.65 -7.07 38.88
CA SER A 194 27.48 -6.01 39.49
C SER A 194 28.23 -5.02 38.57
N LEU A 195 27.90 -4.92 37.29
CA LEU A 195 28.48 -3.94 36.37
C LEU A 195 27.83 -2.57 36.57
N LYS A 196 28.36 -1.83 37.55
CA LYS A 196 27.90 -0.52 37.99
C LYS A 196 28.17 0.65 37.02
N ASN A 197 28.80 0.45 35.87
CA ASN A 197 29.27 1.59 35.05
C ASN A 197 28.92 1.47 33.56
N LEU A 198 27.65 1.66 33.20
CA LEU A 198 27.24 2.12 31.86
C LEU A 198 26.00 3.02 32.04
N VAL A 199 26.24 4.20 32.61
CA VAL A 199 25.33 5.36 32.56
C VAL A 199 25.97 6.38 31.63
#